data_AF-U2T574-F1
#
_entry.id   AF-U2T574-F1
#
_cell.length_a   1.000
_cell.length_b   1.000
_cell.length_c   1.000
_cell.angle_alpha   90.00
_cell.angle_beta   90.00
_cell.angle_gamma   90.00
#
_symmetry.space_group_name_H-M   'P 1'
#
loop_
_entity.id
_entity.type
_entity.pdbx_description
1 polymer ?
#
loop_
_entity_poly.entity_id
_entity_poly.type
_entity_poly.pdbx_seq_one_letter_code
_entity_poly.pdbx_strand_id
1 'polypeptide(L)' 'MNEPASRLTGPVRVVGAGLLGASVGLGLRARGVDVLLADASPA' A
#
# COMPACT_ATOMS: atom_id res chain seq x y z
N MET A 1 -12.57 -11.04 15.83
CA MET A 1 -12.80 -9.66 15.35
C MET A 1 -13.11 -9.77 13.87
N ASN A 2 -14.28 -9.30 13.43
CA ASN A 2 -14.69 -9.36 12.03
C ASN A 2 -13.91 -8.28 11.26
N GLU A 3 -12.88 -8.65 10.49
CA GLU A 3 -12.16 -7.68 9.66
C GLU A 3 -13.06 -7.29 8.48
N PRO A 4 -13.38 -6.00 8.29
CA PRO A 4 -14.21 -5.58 7.17
C PRO A 4 -13.48 -5.92 5.86
N ALA A 5 -14.19 -6.55 4.93
CA ALA A 5 -13.67 -6.79 3.60
C ALA A 5 -13.25 -5.46 2.95
N SER A 6 -12.10 -5.48 2.26
CA SER A 6 -11.58 -4.29 1.56
C SER A 6 -12.64 -3.77 0.58
N ARG A 7 -12.93 -2.46 0.63
CA ARG A 7 -13.80 -1.77 -0.33
C ARG A 7 -13.08 -1.40 -1.63
N LEU A 8 -11.77 -1.64 -1.69
CA LEU A 8 -10.94 -1.31 -2.83
C LEU A 8 -11.01 -2.44 -3.85
N THR A 9 -11.06 -2.09 -5.14
CA THR A 9 -11.01 -3.04 -6.25
C THR A 9 -9.69 -2.91 -6.97
N GLY A 10 -8.95 -4.01 -7.10
CA GLY A 10 -7.62 -4.03 -7.73
C GLY A 10 -6.47 -3.55 -6.83
N PRO A 11 -5.26 -3.43 -7.41
CA PRO A 11 -4.06 -3.04 -6.66
C PRO A 11 -4.05 -1.54 -6.32
N VAL A 12 -3.43 -1.20 -5.19
CA VAL A 12 -3.22 0.19 -4.76
C VAL A 12 -1.84 0.66 -5.18
N ARG A 13 -1.75 1.79 -5.89
CA ARG A 13 -0.47 2.44 -6.18
C ARG A 13 -0.16 3.48 -5.11
N VAL A 14 0.98 3.34 -4.44
CA VAL A 14 1.53 4.34 -3.51
C VAL A 14 2.63 5.11 -4.22
N VAL A 15 2.51 6.45 -4.26
CA VAL A 15 3.49 7.36 -4.87
C VAL A 15 4.30 8.03 -3.75
N GLY A 16 5.62 7.83 -3.78
CA GLY A 16 6.57 8.14 -2.71
C GLY A 16 6.85 6.90 -1.85
N ALA A 17 8.12 6.46 -1.79
CA ALA A 17 8.56 5.28 -1.03
C ALA A 17 9.39 5.64 0.22
N GLY A 18 9.32 6.89 0.69
CA GLY A 18 9.81 7.29 2.01
C GLY A 18 9.04 6.60 3.15
N LEU A 19 9.42 6.87 4.41
CA LEU A 19 8.90 6.17 5.59
C LEU A 19 7.37 6.07 5.64
N LEU A 20 6.67 7.16 5.34
CA LEU A 20 5.20 7.17 5.32
C LEU A 20 4.64 6.28 4.21
N GLY A 21 5.10 6.43 2.97
CA GLY A 21 4.61 5.66 1.83
C GLY A 21 4.89 4.16 1.98
N ALA A 22 6.08 3.81 2.48
CA ALA A 22 6.43 2.45 2.84
C ALA A 22 5.52 1.90 3.95
N SER A 23 5.23 2.70 5.00
CA SER A 23 4.35 2.28 6.10
C SER A 23 2.90 2.02 5.64
N VAL A 24 2.38 2.87 4.74
CA VAL A 24 1.07 2.67 4.13
C VAL A 24 1.06 1.40 3.30
N GLY A 25 2.07 1.18 2.46
CA GLY A 25 2.21 -0.04 1.66
C GLY A 25 2.25 -1.30 2.52
N LEU A 26 2.99 -1.28 3.62
CA LEU A 26 3.07 -2.38 4.57
C LEU A 26 1.72 -2.66 5.25
N GLY A 27 1.02 -1.62 5.70
CA GLY A 27 -0.30 -1.75 6.32
C GLY A 27 -1.36 -2.31 5.36
N LEU A 28 -1.32 -1.92 4.09
CA LEU A 28 -2.19 -2.46 3.04
C LEU A 28 -1.87 -3.93 2.73
N ARG A 29 -0.58 -4.27 2.59
CA ARG A 29 -0.13 -5.65 2.39
C ARG A 29 -0.53 -6.58 3.54
N ALA A 30 -0.44 -6.12 4.78
CA ALA A 30 -0.89 -6.86 5.97
C ALA A 30 -2.40 -7.16 5.95
N ARG A 31 -3.19 -6.39 5.18
CA ARG A 31 -4.63 -6.60 4.97
C ARG A 31 -4.96 -7.35 3.69
N GLY A 32 -3.97 -7.97 3.04
CA GLY A 32 -4.14 -8.75 1.83
C GLY A 32 -4.41 -7.90 0.57
N VAL A 33 -4.16 -6.59 0.61
CA VAL A 33 -4.30 -5.71 -0.54
C VAL A 33 -3.00 -5.73 -1.37
N ASP A 34 -3.13 -5.88 -2.68
CA ASP A 34 -1.98 -5.78 -3.59
C ASP A 34 -1.52 -4.32 -3.72
N VAL A 35 -0.20 -4.09 -3.69
CA VAL A 35 0.39 -2.76 -3.62
C VAL A 35 1.52 -2.59 -4.63
N LEU A 36 1.44 -1.54 -5.44
CA LEU A 36 2.49 -1.06 -6.33
C LEU A 36 3.16 0.16 -5.71
N LEU A 37 4.46 0.08 -5.43
CA LEU A 37 5.23 1.22 -4.93
C LEU A 37 5.88 1.95 -6.11
N ALA A 38 5.79 3.27 -6.14
CA ALA A 38 6.48 4.12 -7.11
C ALA A 38 7.18 5.25 -6.37
N ASP A 39 8.47 5.45 -6.62
CA ASP A 39 9.22 6.61 -6.14
C ASP A 39 9.80 7.36 -7.33
N ALA A 40 9.80 8.69 -7.26
CA ALA A 40 10.43 9.57 -8.24
C ALA A 40 11.89 9.86 -7.90
N SER A 41 12.31 9.53 -6.67
CA SER A 41 13.67 9.67 -6.21
C SER A 41 14.58 8.71 -6.97
N PRO A 42 15.68 9.19 -7.59
CA PRO A 42 16.70 8.31 -8.12
C PRO A 42 17.36 7.54 -6.95
N ALA A 43 17.60 6.25 -7.14
CA ALA A 43 18.39 5.45 -6.20
C ALA A 43 19.88 5.52 -6.54
#